data_AF-A0A2H5QYC1-F1
#
_entry.id   AF-A0A2H5QYC1-F1
#
_cell.length_a   1.000
_cell.length_b   1.000
_cell.length_c   1.000
_cell.angle_alpha   90.00
_cell.angle_beta   90.00
_cell.angle_gamma   90.00
#
_symmetry.space_group_name_H-M   'P 1'
#
loop_
_entity.id
_entity.type
_entity.pdbx_description
1 polymer ?
#
loop_
_entity_poly.entity_id
_entity_poly.type
_entity_poly.pdbx_seq_one_letter_code
_entity_poly.pdbx_strand_id
1 'polypeptide(L)'
;VIDAVCNIWKSKGKVPGTAKNEFIEILKQLVGALGEKDFFGGDSFGFVDVIAIPLTCWFYAVEKFGGFKVENECMQRETVARILPDPEKVCEFVIMLRNMFGIEQ
;
A
#
# COMPACT_ATOMS: atom_id res chain seq x y z
N VAL A 1 3.64 -1.38 -9.03
CA VAL A 1 3.13 -1.24 -7.64
C VAL A 1 1.68 -0.76 -7.60
N ILE A 2 1.36 0.36 -8.25
CA ILE A 2 -0.01 0.89 -8.33
C ILE A 2 -0.98 -0.16 -8.90
N ASP A 3 -0.60 -0.88 -9.96
CA ASP A 3 -1.44 -1.91 -10.56
C ASP A 3 -1.76 -3.05 -9.58
N ALA A 4 -0.78 -3.50 -8.79
CA ALA A 4 -0.97 -4.54 -7.79
C ALA A 4 -1.96 -4.09 -6.69
N VAL A 5 -1.84 -2.84 -6.21
CA VAL A 5 -2.79 -2.24 -5.26
C VAL A 5 -4.19 -2.15 -5.88
N CYS A 6 -4.30 -1.65 -7.11
CA CYS A 6 -5.55 -1.54 -7.84
C CYS A 6 -6.23 -2.89 -8.08
N ASN A 7 -5.48 -3.92 -8.45
CA ASN A 7 -6.01 -5.26 -8.68
C ASN A 7 -6.63 -5.86 -7.41
N ILE A 8 -6.12 -5.48 -6.23
CA ILE A 8 -6.71 -5.90 -4.95
C ILE A 8 -8.01 -5.15 -4.69
N TRP A 9 -7.97 -3.81 -4.58
CA TRP A 9 -9.17 -3.08 -4.15
C TRP A 9 -10.27 -2.97 -5.21
N LYS A 10 -9.98 -3.18 -6.50
CA LYS A 10 -10.99 -3.24 -7.57
C LYS A 10 -11.62 -4.62 -7.74
N SER A 11 -11.11 -5.65 -7.06
CA SER A 11 -11.66 -7.00 -7.18
C SER A 11 -13.09 -7.08 -6.61
N LYS A 12 -13.96 -7.76 -7.35
CA LYS A 12 -15.30 -8.20 -6.90
C LYS A 12 -15.16 -9.57 -6.23
N GLY A 13 -15.71 -9.73 -5.03
CA GLY A 13 -15.56 -10.96 -4.25
C GLY A 13 -14.10 -11.26 -3.87
N LYS A 14 -13.71 -12.54 -3.97
CA LYS A 14 -12.37 -13.01 -3.54
C LYS A 14 -11.27 -12.49 -4.46
N VAL A 15 -10.31 -11.77 -3.89
CA VAL A 15 -9.11 -11.29 -4.60
C VAL A 15 -8.32 -12.47 -5.17
N PRO A 16 -7.87 -12.39 -6.44
CA PRO A 16 -7.00 -13.41 -7.02
C PRO A 16 -5.73 -13.63 -6.19
N GLY A 17 -5.39 -14.89 -5.94
CA GLY A 17 -4.16 -15.23 -5.20
C GLY A 17 -2.90 -14.67 -5.87
N THR A 18 -2.90 -14.53 -7.20
CA THR A 18 -1.84 -13.90 -7.97
C THR A 18 -1.66 -12.42 -7.60
N ALA A 19 -2.74 -11.63 -7.53
CA ALA A 19 -2.67 -10.21 -7.17
C ALA A 19 -2.15 -10.02 -5.73
N LYS A 20 -2.56 -10.88 -4.79
CA LYS A 20 -2.01 -10.89 -3.43
C LYS A 20 -0.52 -11.20 -3.43
N ASN A 21 -0.10 -12.24 -4.14
CA ASN A 21 1.30 -12.67 -4.17
C ASN A 21 2.20 -11.62 -4.84
N GLU A 22 1.74 -11.02 -5.94
CA GLU A 22 2.45 -9.92 -6.62
C GLU A 22 2.66 -8.72 -5.69
N PHE A 23 1.62 -8.32 -4.96
CA PHE A 23 1.73 -7.21 -4.01
C PHE A 23 2.71 -7.53 -2.88
N ILE A 24 2.65 -8.73 -2.29
CA ILE A 24 3.58 -9.16 -1.25
C ILE A 24 5.03 -9.21 -1.78
N GLU A 25 5.23 -9.69 -3.00
CA GLU A 25 6.57 -9.77 -3.59
C GLU A 25 7.18 -8.38 -3.84
N ILE A 26 6.36 -7.43 -4.29
CA ILE A 26 6.76 -6.02 -4.41
C ILE A 26 7.18 -5.47 -3.05
N LEU A 27 6.43 -5.74 -1.98
CA LEU A 27 6.79 -5.29 -0.63
C LEU A 27 8.11 -5.90 -0.17
N LYS A 28 8.34 -7.19 -0.40
CA LYS A 28 9.62 -7.84 -0.06
C LYS A 28 10.79 -7.21 -0.80
N GLN A 29 10.62 -6.90 -2.08
CA GLN A 29 11.64 -6.22 -2.89
C GLN A 29 11.93 -4.81 -2.36
N LEU A 30 10.89 -4.06 -1.97
CA LEU A 30 11.05 -2.74 -1.37
C LEU A 30 11.76 -2.81 -0.02
N VAL A 31 11.36 -3.71 0.88
CA VAL A 31 12.03 -3.92 2.18
C VAL A 31 13.49 -4.33 1.98
N GLY A 32 13.77 -5.26 1.05
CA GLY A 32 15.13 -5.67 0.72
C GLY A 32 15.99 -4.55 0.12
N ALA A 33 15.40 -3.69 -0.72
CA ALA A 33 16.11 -2.56 -1.32
C ALA A 33 16.41 -1.43 -0.30
N LEU A 34 15.51 -1.23 0.67
CA LEU A 34 15.73 -0.33 1.79
C LEU A 34 16.87 -0.87 2.68
N GLY A 35 16.83 -2.16 3.02
CA GLY A 35 17.84 -2.79 3.88
C GLY A 35 17.90 -2.10 5.24
N GLU A 36 19.11 -1.76 5.69
CA GLU A 36 19.34 -1.03 6.95
C GLU A 36 19.28 0.50 6.79
N LYS A 37 18.96 1.01 5.58
CA LYS A 37 18.97 2.45 5.31
C LYS A 37 17.73 3.13 5.89
N ASP A 38 17.89 4.43 6.12
CA ASP A 38 16.77 5.24 6.60
C ASP A 38 15.78 5.63 5.50
N PHE A 39 16.29 5.79 4.28
CA PHE A 39 15.54 6.11 3.08
C PHE A 39 16.05 5.26 1.93
N PHE A 40 15.24 5.09 0.88
CA PHE A 40 15.70 4.46 -0.35
C PHE A 40 16.86 5.25 -1.01
N GLY A 41 16.91 6.57 -0.77
CA GLY A 41 18.05 7.43 -1.12
C GLY A 41 19.29 7.29 -0.23
N GLY A 42 19.29 6.38 0.77
CA GLY A 42 20.37 6.24 1.75
C GLY A 42 20.23 7.27 2.88
N ASP A 43 21.19 8.19 2.95
CA ASP A 43 21.28 9.21 4.01
C ASP A 43 20.28 10.37 3.81
N SER A 44 19.63 10.43 2.65
CA SER A 44 18.70 11.50 2.29
C SER A 44 17.43 10.95 1.67
N PHE A 45 16.36 11.69 1.87
CA PHE A 45 15.05 11.40 1.29
C PHE A 45 15.11 11.51 -0.24
N GLY A 46 14.75 10.43 -0.93
CA GLY A 46 14.90 10.30 -2.37
C GLY A 46 13.58 10.16 -3.13
N PHE A 47 13.71 10.08 -4.45
CA PHE A 47 12.57 9.90 -5.36
C PHE A 47 11.73 8.65 -5.06
N VAL A 48 12.38 7.56 -4.67
CA VAL A 48 11.67 6.31 -4.34
C VAL A 48 10.88 6.46 -3.05
N ASP A 49 11.39 7.22 -2.06
CA ASP A 49 10.65 7.54 -0.83
C ASP A 49 9.37 8.34 -1.13
N VAL A 50 9.44 9.32 -2.05
CA VAL A 50 8.27 10.10 -2.51
C VAL A 50 7.18 9.18 -3.09
N ILE A 51 7.57 8.13 -3.82
CA ILE A 51 6.62 7.21 -4.46
C ILE A 51 6.12 6.14 -3.48
N ALA A 52 6.99 5.65 -2.60
CA ALA A 52 6.68 4.56 -1.67
C ALA A 52 5.75 5.01 -0.54
N ILE A 53 5.90 6.25 -0.06
CA ILE A 53 5.10 6.79 1.05
C ILE A 53 3.60 6.81 0.72
N PRO A 54 3.14 7.37 -0.41
CA PRO A 54 1.75 7.29 -0.80
C PRO A 54 1.21 5.87 -0.91
N LEU A 55 2.01 4.80 -0.95
CA LEU A 55 1.49 3.44 -0.94
C LEU A 55 1.05 2.99 0.46
N THR A 56 1.72 3.46 1.51
CA THR A 56 1.45 2.98 2.88
C THR A 56 0.07 3.42 3.35
N CYS A 57 -0.44 4.58 2.92
CA CYS A 57 -1.79 5.01 3.24
C CYS A 57 -2.89 4.13 2.59
N TRP A 58 -2.55 3.34 1.55
CA TRP A 58 -3.47 2.38 0.92
C TRP A 58 -3.44 1.01 1.59
N PHE A 59 -2.49 0.74 2.50
CA PHE A 59 -2.36 -0.60 3.10
C PHE A 59 -3.64 -0.99 3.83
N TYR A 60 -4.26 -0.07 4.57
CA TYR A 60 -5.52 -0.36 5.24
C TYR A 60 -6.63 -0.77 4.26
N ALA A 61 -6.74 -0.10 3.11
CA ALA A 61 -7.67 -0.49 2.06
C ALA A 61 -7.31 -1.85 1.44
N VAL A 62 -6.02 -2.08 1.16
CA VAL A 62 -5.51 -3.35 0.62
C VAL A 62 -5.78 -4.52 1.57
N GLU A 63 -5.59 -4.33 2.87
CA GLU A 63 -5.88 -5.36 3.88
C GLU A 63 -7.37 -5.68 3.95
N LYS A 64 -8.20 -4.62 3.99
CA LYS A 64 -9.66 -4.74 4.07
C LYS A 64 -10.25 -5.47 2.86
N PHE A 65 -9.85 -5.09 1.65
CA PHE A 65 -10.38 -5.70 0.41
C PHE A 65 -9.62 -6.97 0.01
N GLY A 66 -8.37 -7.11 0.44
CA GLY A 66 -7.50 -8.26 0.16
C GLY A 66 -7.72 -9.46 1.07
N GLY A 67 -8.26 -9.25 2.28
CA GLY A 67 -8.43 -10.31 3.27
C GLY A 67 -7.10 -10.88 3.77
N PHE A 68 -6.05 -10.04 3.85
CA PHE A 68 -4.76 -10.38 4.43
C PHE A 68 -4.20 -9.17 5.19
N LYS A 69 -3.21 -9.41 6.05
CA LYS A 69 -2.49 -8.34 6.74
C LYS A 69 -1.16 -8.06 6.06
N VAL A 70 -0.80 -6.79 5.99
CA VAL A 70 0.50 -6.32 5.54
C VAL A 70 1.36 -6.13 6.78
N GLU A 71 2.32 -7.01 7.00
CA GLU A 71 3.32 -6.83 8.05
C GLU A 71 4.18 -5.62 7.67
N ASN A 72 4.08 -4.55 8.44
CA ASN A 72 4.63 -3.26 8.06
C ASN A 72 5.68 -2.75 9.04
N GLU A 73 6.92 -3.14 8.78
CA GLU A 73 8.08 -2.61 9.50
C GLU A 73 8.46 -1.20 9.01
N CYS A 74 8.02 -0.79 7.80
CA CYS A 74 8.31 0.53 7.22
C CYS A 74 7.52 1.70 7.84
N MET A 75 6.29 1.48 8.33
CA MET A 75 5.41 2.54 8.87
C MET A 75 5.76 3.04 10.27
N GLN A 76 6.69 2.39 10.99
CA GLN A 76 7.05 2.75 12.37
C GLN A 76 7.95 4.00 12.47
N ARG A 77 8.33 4.61 11.33
CA ARG A 77 9.14 5.83 11.29
C ARG A 77 8.26 7.06 11.43
N GLU A 78 8.40 7.78 12.54
CA GLU A 78 7.57 8.97 12.87
C GLU A 78 7.57 10.06 11.78
N THR A 79 8.69 10.21 11.05
CA THR A 79 8.83 11.20 9.97
C THR A 79 7.91 10.90 8.79
N VAL A 80 7.66 9.62 8.53
CA VAL A 80 6.76 9.15 7.47
C VAL A 80 5.30 9.27 7.91
N ALA A 81 4.99 8.97 9.17
CA ALA A 81 3.63 9.04 9.71
C ALA A 81 2.99 10.45 9.62
N ARG A 82 3.78 11.53 9.74
CA ARG A 82 3.26 12.92 9.76
C ARG A 82 2.78 13.45 8.40
N ILE A 83 3.28 12.90 7.30
CA ILE A 83 2.95 13.35 5.94
C ILE A 83 1.92 12.45 5.24
N LEU A 84 1.60 11.31 5.87
CA LEU A 84 0.66 10.36 5.31
C LEU A 84 -0.78 10.82 5.52
N PRO A 85 -1.63 10.70 4.49
CA PRO A 85 -3.06 10.78 4.68
C PRO A 85 -3.52 9.71 5.69
N ASP A 86 -4.51 10.07 6.48
CA ASP A 86 -5.17 9.15 7.40
C ASP A 86 -5.61 7.86 6.66
N PRO A 87 -5.14 6.67 7.07
CA PRO A 87 -5.46 5.41 6.39
C PRO A 87 -6.96 5.12 6.31
N GLU A 88 -7.76 5.56 7.30
CA GLU A 88 -9.22 5.40 7.29
C GLU A 88 -9.84 6.28 6.21
N LYS A 89 -9.42 7.55 6.09
CA LYS A 89 -9.88 8.45 5.01
C LYS A 89 -9.51 7.93 3.63
N VAL A 90 -8.33 7.32 3.48
CA VAL A 90 -7.97 6.68 2.21
C VAL A 90 -8.88 5.49 1.94
N CYS A 91 -9.20 4.67 2.94
CA CYS A 91 -10.16 3.58 2.75
C CYS A 91 -11.58 4.09 2.43
N GLU A 92 -12.04 5.18 3.04
CA GLU A 92 -13.31 5.82 2.67
C GLU A 92 -13.31 6.28 1.20
N PHE A 93 -12.21 6.89 0.76
CA PHE A 93 -12.02 7.26 -0.64
C PHE A 93 -12.06 6.03 -1.57
N VAL A 94 -11.43 4.92 -1.18
CA VAL A 94 -11.51 3.66 -1.94
C VAL A 94 -12.93 3.12 -1.99
N ILE A 95 -13.69 3.19 -0.89
CA ILE A 95 -15.11 2.80 -0.87
C ILE A 95 -15.92 3.67 -1.84
N MET A 96 -15.72 4.99 -1.82
CA MET A 96 -16.34 5.92 -2.76
C MET A 96 -16.03 5.54 -4.21
N LEU A 97 -14.75 5.27 -4.53
CA LEU A 97 -14.35 4.83 -5.87
C LEU A 97 -15.02 3.51 -6.28
N ARG A 98 -15.08 2.52 -5.38
CA ARG A 98 -15.76 1.25 -5.65
C ARG A 98 -17.24 1.46 -5.97
N ASN A 99 -17.93 2.33 -5.23
CA ASN A 99 -19.33 2.70 -5.50
C ASN A 99 -19.48 3.36 -6.87
N MET A 100 -18.61 4.33 -7.20
CA MET A 100 -18.62 5.02 -8.50
C MET A 100 -18.40 4.06 -9.68
N PHE A 101 -17.57 3.03 -9.49
CA PHE A 101 -17.26 2.04 -10.52
C PHE A 101 -18.22 0.84 -10.55
N GLY A 102 -19.26 0.80 -9.71
CA GLY A 102 -20.17 -0.35 -9.62
C GLY A 102 -19.46 -1.64 -9.16
N ILE A 103 -18.47 -1.49 -8.30
CA ILE A 103 -17.69 -2.56 -7.67
C ILE A 103 -18.30 -2.84 -6.29
N GLU A 104 -19.55 -3.30 -6.29
CA GLU A 104 -20.25 -3.77 -5.09
C GLU A 104 -19.52 -5.00 -4.50
N GLN A 105 -19.68 -5.21 -3.18
CA GLN A 105 -19.11 -6.36 -2.48
C GLN A 105 -19.82 -7.67 -2.86
#